data_AF-A0A3M9MVR5-F1
#
_entry.id   AF-A0A3M9MVR5-F1
#
_cell.length_a   1.000
_cell.length_b   1.000
_cell.length_c   1.000
_cell.angle_alpha   90.00
_cell.angle_beta   90.00
_cell.angle_gamma   90.00
#
_symmetry.space_group_name_H-M   'P 1'
#
loop_
_entity.id
_entity.type
_entity.pdbx_description
1 polymer ?
#
loop_
_entity_poly.entity_id
_entity_poly.type
_entity_poly.pdbx_seq_one_letter_code
_entity_poly.pdbx_strand_id
1 'polypeptide(L)'
;MKRLLKKAITPFLPSYQVVCTTYQIIPGLPITKKLSTHSFEKGAAKEAKEFYGKVISSDITKKLAPVEVQLRVAGITLKKAHFGPIENLDKSKIQTVG
;
A
#
# COMPACT_ATOMS: atom_id res chain seq x y z
N MET A 1 5.66 -32.59 10.20
CA MET A 1 6.90 -32.37 9.41
C MET A 1 6.91 -31.11 8.53
N LYS A 2 5.80 -30.68 7.90
CA LYS A 2 5.76 -29.48 7.01
C LYS A 2 6.19 -28.14 7.66
N ARG A 3 6.10 -28.00 8.99
CA ARG A 3 6.45 -26.76 9.71
C ARG A 3 7.95 -26.50 9.83
N LEU A 4 8.78 -27.55 9.85
CA LEU A 4 10.24 -27.41 9.97
C LEU A 4 10.87 -26.96 8.64
N LEU A 5 10.41 -27.53 7.52
CA LEU A 5 10.83 -27.11 6.18
C LEU A 5 10.48 -25.64 5.89
N LYS A 6 9.30 -25.17 6.34
CA LYS A 6 8.91 -23.76 6.22
C LYS A 6 9.90 -22.81 6.89
N LYS A 7 10.41 -23.13 8.09
CA LYS A 7 11.36 -22.28 8.83
C LYS A 7 12.74 -22.17 8.15
N ALA A 8 13.15 -23.17 7.36
CA ALA A 8 14.41 -23.14 6.64
C ALA A 8 14.37 -22.26 5.38
N ILE A 9 13.22 -22.23 4.69
CA ILE A 9 13.05 -21.44 3.45
C ILE A 9 12.52 -20.02 3.68
N THR A 10 11.93 -19.74 4.86
CA THR A 10 11.42 -18.41 5.22
C THR A 10 12.36 -17.24 4.98
N PRO A 11 13.70 -17.30 5.22
CA PRO A 11 14.56 -16.15 4.94
C PRO A 11 14.64 -15.77 3.46
N PHE A 12 14.45 -16.74 2.55
CA PHE A 12 14.53 -16.55 1.10
C PHE A 12 13.18 -16.21 0.46
N LEU A 13 12.08 -16.32 1.21
CA LEU A 13 10.76 -15.95 0.71
C LEU A 13 10.62 -14.41 0.65
N PRO A 14 9.93 -13.88 -0.37
CA PRO A 14 9.75 -12.45 -0.53
C PRO A 14 8.88 -11.86 0.58
N SER A 15 9.18 -10.63 0.98
CA SER A 15 8.32 -9.84 1.87
C SER A 15 7.20 -9.18 1.07
N TYR A 16 6.01 -9.12 1.67
CA TYR A 16 4.83 -8.48 1.10
C TYR A 16 4.45 -7.28 1.96
N GLN A 17 4.00 -6.20 1.34
CA GLN A 17 3.56 -4.99 2.01
C GLN A 17 2.37 -4.39 1.28
N VAL A 18 1.40 -3.86 2.02
CA VAL A 18 0.33 -3.03 1.47
C VAL A 18 0.55 -1.61 1.95
N VAL A 19 0.79 -0.70 1.01
CA VAL A 19 1.04 0.72 1.27
C VAL A 19 -0.20 1.50 0.87
N CYS A 20 -0.81 2.19 1.83
CA CYS A 20 -1.88 3.13 1.61
C CYS A 20 -1.33 4.54 1.71
N THR A 21 -1.49 5.33 0.65
CA THR A 21 -1.05 6.72 0.59
C THR A 21 -2.28 7.61 0.48
N THR A 22 -2.54 8.41 1.50
CA THR A 22 -3.62 9.41 1.49
C THR A 22 -3.03 10.76 1.14
N TYR A 23 -3.69 11.48 0.24
CA TYR A 23 -3.29 12.83 -0.15
C TYR A 23 -4.26 13.84 0.46
N GLN A 24 -3.73 14.82 1.18
CA GLN A 24 -4.49 15.95 1.68
C GLN A 24 -4.23 17.14 0.75
N ILE A 25 -5.29 17.57 0.07
CA ILE A 25 -5.26 18.68 -0.89
C ILE A 25 -6.03 19.84 -0.25
N ILE A 26 -5.31 20.89 0.12
CA ILE A 26 -5.90 22.15 0.60
C ILE A 26 -5.51 23.23 -0.41
N PRO A 27 -6.46 23.97 -1.01
CA PRO A 27 -6.15 25.06 -1.93
C PRO A 27 -5.20 26.08 -1.30
N GLY A 28 -4.19 26.52 -2.04
CA GLY A 28 -3.20 27.50 -1.58
C GLY A 28 -2.10 26.93 -0.67
N LEU A 29 -2.17 25.66 -0.27
CA LEU A 29 -1.13 24.98 0.49
C LEU A 29 -0.48 23.86 -0.33
N PRO A 30 0.76 23.45 0.01
CA PRO A 30 1.40 22.29 -0.60
C PRO A 30 0.59 21.00 -0.38
N ILE A 31 0.60 20.12 -1.38
CA ILE A 31 -0.09 18.83 -1.27
C ILE A 31 0.68 17.97 -0.29
N THR A 32 -0.02 17.51 0.73
CA THR A 32 0.55 16.73 1.83
C THR A 32 0.22 15.26 1.60
N LYS A 33 1.19 14.34 1.71
CA LYS A 33 0.91 12.89 1.66
C LYS A 33 1.18 12.21 3.00
N LYS A 34 0.28 11.31 3.39
CA LYS A 34 0.42 10.43 4.56
C LYS A 34 0.55 8.98 4.10
N LEU A 35 1.60 8.31 4.58
CA LEU A 35 1.90 6.92 4.26
C LEU A 35 1.50 6.02 5.42
N SER A 36 0.72 4.99 5.14
CA SER A 36 0.42 3.90 6.07
C SER A 36 0.84 2.60 5.44
N THR A 37 1.87 1.97 6.00
CA THR A 37 2.45 0.72 5.49
C THR A 37 2.08 -0.42 6.42
N HIS A 38 1.41 -1.43 5.88
CA HIS A 38 1.18 -2.69 6.58
C HIS A 38 2.10 -3.76 5.99
N SER A 39 3.05 -4.23 6.80
CA SER A 39 4.01 -5.27 6.40
C SER A 39 3.53 -6.64 6.83
N PHE A 40 3.69 -7.62 5.93
CA PHE A 40 3.37 -9.02 6.20
C PHE A 40 4.64 -9.85 6.39
N GLU A 41 4.47 -11.04 6.94
CA GLU A 41 5.55 -12.02 7.05
C GLU A 41 6.05 -12.49 5.66
N LYS A 42 7.28 -13.01 5.63
CA LYS A 42 7.88 -13.54 4.40
C LYS A 42 7.05 -14.72 3.86
N GLY A 43 6.70 -14.66 2.58
CA GLY A 43 5.87 -15.68 1.93
C GLY A 43 4.36 -15.57 2.18
N ALA A 44 3.88 -14.52 2.85
CA ALA A 44 2.47 -14.27 3.11
C ALA A 44 1.69 -13.70 1.89
N ALA A 45 1.91 -14.30 0.71
CA ALA A 45 1.37 -13.80 -0.56
C ALA A 45 -0.16 -13.78 -0.60
N LYS A 46 -0.79 -14.83 -0.03
CA LYS A 46 -2.25 -14.99 -0.01
C LYS A 46 -2.89 -13.95 0.92
N GLU A 47 -2.37 -13.83 2.13
CA GLU A 47 -2.84 -12.86 3.14
C GLU A 47 -2.69 -11.42 2.64
N ALA A 48 -1.56 -11.06 2.03
CA ALA A 48 -1.35 -9.72 1.48
C ALA A 48 -2.32 -9.38 0.34
N LYS A 49 -2.63 -10.35 -0.54
CA LYS A 49 -3.62 -10.17 -1.62
C LYS A 49 -5.04 -10.04 -1.08
N GLU A 50 -5.40 -10.85 -0.10
CA GLU A 50 -6.72 -10.78 0.56
C GLU A 50 -6.91 -9.46 1.30
N PHE A 51 -5.90 -9.02 2.05
CA PHE A 51 -5.92 -7.73 2.73
C PHE A 51 -6.00 -6.56 1.74
N TYR A 52 -5.19 -6.59 0.67
CA TYR A 52 -5.28 -5.60 -0.40
C TYR A 52 -6.69 -5.54 -0.98
N GLY A 53 -7.29 -6.70 -1.29
CA GLY A 53 -8.67 -6.82 -1.75
C GLY A 53 -9.66 -6.15 -0.80
N LYS A 54 -9.56 -6.44 0.50
CA LYS A 54 -10.41 -5.83 1.54
C LYS A 54 -10.26 -4.31 1.59
N VAL A 55 -9.03 -3.81 1.53
CA VAL A 55 -8.74 -2.38 1.59
C VAL A 55 -9.33 -1.65 0.39
N ILE A 56 -9.18 -2.18 -0.84
CA ILE A 56 -9.73 -1.54 -2.04
C ILE A 56 -11.26 -1.65 -2.13
N SER A 57 -11.85 -2.72 -1.59
CA SER A 57 -13.31 -2.89 -1.57
C SER A 57 -13.98 -2.04 -0.50
N SER A 58 -13.25 -1.69 0.56
CA SER A 58 -13.77 -0.97 1.71
C SER A 58 -14.29 0.41 1.34
N ASP A 59 -15.53 0.70 1.73
CA ASP A 59 -16.13 2.01 1.50
C ASP A 59 -15.47 3.11 2.34
N ILE A 60 -14.81 2.75 3.44
CA ILE A 60 -14.01 3.70 4.23
C ILE A 60 -12.85 4.21 3.37
N THR A 61 -12.12 3.33 2.69
CA THR A 61 -11.01 3.71 1.81
C THR A 61 -11.46 4.61 0.67
N LYS A 62 -12.62 4.32 0.08
CA LYS A 62 -13.21 5.14 -0.99
C LYS A 62 -13.64 6.52 -0.48
N LYS A 63 -14.20 6.61 0.73
CA LYS A 63 -14.61 7.88 1.37
C LYS A 63 -13.41 8.76 1.76
N LEU A 64 -12.24 8.15 1.99
CA LEU A 64 -11.00 8.86 2.30
C LEU A 64 -10.30 9.44 1.07
N ALA A 65 -10.86 9.28 -0.14
CA ALA A 65 -10.30 9.81 -1.37
C ALA A 65 -9.91 11.30 -1.22
N PRO A 66 -8.70 11.71 -1.65
CA PRO A 66 -7.80 11.00 -2.57
C PRO A 66 -6.85 10.00 -1.89
N VAL A 67 -6.95 8.70 -2.25
CA VAL A 67 -6.12 7.61 -1.71
C VAL A 67 -5.56 6.69 -2.80
N GLU A 68 -4.30 6.34 -2.68
CA GLU A 68 -3.59 5.36 -3.50
C GLU A 68 -3.23 4.13 -2.67
N VAL A 69 -3.63 2.95 -3.12
CA VAL A 69 -3.33 1.68 -2.45
C VAL A 69 -2.42 0.84 -3.33
N GLN A 70 -1.25 0.47 -2.82
CA GLN A 70 -0.26 -0.35 -3.52
C GLN A 70 -0.03 -1.67 -2.79
N LEU A 71 0.01 -2.76 -3.55
CA LEU A 71 0.57 -4.03 -3.09
C LEU A 71 2.01 -4.12 -3.56
N ARG A 72 2.97 -4.17 -2.62
CA ARG A 72 4.40 -4.29 -2.90
C ARG A 72 4.96 -5.63 -2.47
N VAL A 73 5.94 -6.11 -3.23
CA VAL A 73 6.65 -7.37 -2.97
C VAL A 73 8.13 -7.14 -3.21
N ALA A 74 8.95 -7.37 -2.18
CA ALA A 74 10.39 -7.12 -2.23
C ALA A 74 10.75 -5.74 -2.83
N GLY A 75 9.95 -4.71 -2.53
CA GLY A 75 10.12 -3.35 -3.05
C GLY A 75 9.44 -3.05 -4.39
N ILE A 76 8.97 -4.07 -5.13
CA ILE A 76 8.31 -3.91 -6.44
C ILE A 76 6.80 -3.77 -6.24
N THR A 77 6.16 -2.81 -6.93
CA THR A 77 4.70 -2.67 -6.90
C THR A 77 4.05 -3.68 -7.84
N LEU A 78 3.28 -4.63 -7.31
CA LEU A 78 2.54 -5.62 -8.09
C LEU A 78 1.18 -5.14 -8.55
N LYS A 79 0.45 -4.43 -7.68
CA LYS A 79 -0.88 -3.90 -7.96
C LYS A 79 -1.04 -2.52 -7.39
N LYS A 80 -1.83 -1.71 -8.07
CA LYS A 80 -2.10 -0.32 -7.73
C LYS A 80 -3.59 -0.04 -7.94
N ALA A 81 -4.21 0.59 -6.96
CA ALA A 81 -5.57 1.10 -7.06
C ALA A 81 -5.59 2.56 -6.64
N HIS A 82 -6.39 3.34 -7.34
CA HIS A 82 -6.54 4.77 -7.16
C HIS A 82 -7.99 5.13 -6.87
N PHE A 83 -8.19 6.02 -5.91
CA PHE A 83 -9.51 6.51 -5.55
C PHE A 83 -9.48 8.03 -5.49
N GLY A 84 -10.28 8.69 -6.34
CA GLY A 84 -10.31 10.15 -6.46
C GLY A 84 -9.30 10.71 -7.47
N PRO A 85 -9.20 12.05 -7.58
CA PRO A 85 -8.45 12.73 -8.65
C PRO A 85 -6.94 12.76 -8.39
N ILE A 86 -6.31 11.61 -8.20
CA ILE A 86 -4.88 11.47 -7.88
C ILE A 86 -4.02 11.53 -9.15
N GLU A 87 -4.53 10.97 -10.24
CA GLU A 87 -3.78 10.89 -11.51
C GLU A 87 -3.43 12.28 -12.07
N ASN A 88 -4.28 13.28 -11.78
CA ASN A 88 -4.11 14.66 -12.21
C ASN A 88 -3.33 15.53 -11.20
N LEU A 89 -2.88 14.97 -10.08
CA LEU A 89 -2.08 15.75 -9.13
C LEU A 89 -0.68 15.97 -9.67
N ASP A 90 -0.27 17.25 -9.70
CA ASP A 90 1.09 17.63 -10.00
C ASP A 90 2.03 17.09 -8.90
N LYS A 91 2.72 16.01 -9.24
CA LYS A 91 3.60 15.27 -8.32
C LYS A 91 4.78 16.11 -7.84
N SER A 92 5.13 17.19 -8.54
CA SER A 92 6.21 18.11 -8.15
C SER A 92 5.85 18.96 -6.91
N LYS A 93 4.56 19.15 -6.65
CA LYS A 93 4.04 19.97 -5.53
C LYS A 93 3.71 19.14 -4.29
N ILE A 94 4.03 17.84 -4.29
CA ILE A 94 3.72 16.92 -3.19
C ILE A 94 4.88 16.90 -2.19
N GLN A 95 4.61 17.36 -0.98
CA GLN A 95 5.54 17.27 0.15
C GLN A 95 5.29 15.98 0.93
N THR A 96 6.39 15.34 1.36
CA THR A 96 6.35 14.17 2.25
C THR A 96 6.36 14.68 3.68
N VAL A 97 5.29 14.45 4.44
CA VAL A 97 5.36 14.64 5.89
C VAL A 97 6.00 13.38 6.46
N GLY A 98 7.17 13.54 7.05
CA GLY A 98 7.88 12.50 7.80
C GLY A 98 7.26 12.32 9.18
#